data_AF-A0A8S3WN20-F1
#
_entry.id   AF-A0A8S3WN20-F1
#
_cell.length_a   1.000
_cell.length_b   1.000
_cell.length_c   1.000
_cell.angle_alpha   90.00
_cell.angle_beta   90.00
_cell.angle_gamma   90.00
#
_symmetry.space_group_name_H-M   'P 1'
#
loop_
_entity.id
_entity.type
_entity.pdbx_description
1 polymer ?
#
loop_
_entity_poly.entity_id
_entity_poly.type
_entity_poly.pdbx_seq_one_letter_code
_entity_poly.pdbx_strand_id
1 'polypeptide(L)'
;MVRADLTLQHIKTQRPRRNFVGKLSIQNLKEAANKLTERCADFEKETKNLDIQQKYDWFETSIKLAKSTCTNKEKKKSYLSIKTKNLLEARKQVISSRDTENRRKRISELSKDIKQSMRRDRKQNRRKKIEEQIIRNGGTKKAYKELSESKDWVTKVRNEKGIEQNRRSDIKDIATSYYKQLYENTQEEPGELIVLNDDEDESIPYILQREESF
;
A
#
# COMPACT_ATOMS: atom_id res chain seq x y z
N MET A 1 38.85 9.37 47.94
CA MET A 1 39.06 8.49 46.77
C MET A 1 37.98 8.82 45.75
N VAL A 2 38.30 9.67 44.76
CA VAL A 2 37.32 10.18 43.78
C VAL A 2 37.28 9.22 42.60
N ARG A 3 36.13 8.58 42.35
CA ARG A 3 35.90 7.76 41.16
C ARG A 3 35.46 8.69 40.02
N ALA A 4 36.21 8.70 38.93
CA ALA A 4 35.85 9.41 37.71
C ALA A 4 35.20 8.41 36.74
N ASP A 5 33.92 8.60 36.44
CA ASP A 5 33.22 7.81 35.41
C ASP A 5 33.39 8.50 34.04
N LEU A 6 34.06 7.81 33.12
CA LEU A 6 34.23 8.24 31.73
C LEU A 6 32.92 8.01 30.96
N THR A 7 32.07 9.03 30.86
CA THR A 7 30.92 9.00 29.95
C THR A 7 31.39 9.16 28.50
N LEU A 8 31.71 8.05 27.84
CA LEU A 8 31.96 8.02 26.40
C LEU A 8 30.65 8.35 25.67
N GLN A 9 30.52 9.59 25.19
CA GLN A 9 29.42 9.97 24.31
C GLN A 9 29.54 9.15 23.01
N HIS A 10 28.62 8.22 22.83
CA HIS A 10 28.50 7.43 21.61
C HIS A 10 28.04 8.35 20.47
N ILE A 11 28.97 8.77 19.62
CA ILE A 11 28.66 9.55 18.42
C ILE A 11 27.80 8.68 17.51
N LYS A 12 26.50 8.99 17.42
CA LYS A 12 25.58 8.31 16.49
C LYS A 12 26.02 8.63 15.07
N THR A 13 26.51 7.63 14.34
CA THR A 13 26.80 7.76 12.91
C THR A 13 25.50 8.04 12.15
N GLN A 14 25.45 9.15 11.41
CA GLN A 14 24.31 9.45 10.56
C GLN A 14 24.23 8.38 9.46
N ARG A 15 23.05 7.78 9.30
CA ARG A 15 22.82 6.84 8.20
C ARG A 15 22.98 7.57 6.87
N PRO A 16 23.71 7.01 5.89
CA PRO A 16 23.87 7.64 4.59
C PRO A 16 22.49 7.91 3.98
N ARG A 17 22.24 9.18 3.63
CA ARG A 17 21.02 9.58 2.93
C ARG A 17 21.04 8.90 1.56
N ARG A 18 20.08 8.00 1.33
CA ARG A 18 19.87 7.39 0.02
C ARG A 18 19.32 8.49 -0.89
N ASN A 19 20.15 9.02 -1.79
CA ASN A 19 19.74 10.02 -2.77
C ASN A 19 18.62 9.42 -3.65
N PHE A 20 17.38 9.83 -3.37
CA PHE A 20 16.20 9.58 -4.22
C PHE A 20 16.21 10.56 -5.41
N VAL A 21 17.32 10.62 -6.15
CA VAL A 21 17.21 11.11 -7.53
C VAL A 21 16.52 9.98 -8.28
N GLY A 22 15.38 10.27 -8.92
CA GLY A 22 14.59 9.31 -9.68
C GLY A 22 15.41 8.68 -10.81
N LYS A 23 16.29 7.74 -10.47
CA LYS A 23 17.09 6.98 -11.42
C LYS A 23 16.10 6.10 -12.18
N LEU A 24 15.92 6.36 -13.47
CA LEU A 24 15.50 5.31 -14.37
C LEU A 24 16.37 4.10 -14.08
N SER A 25 15.75 2.93 -13.94
CA SER A 25 16.49 1.68 -13.77
C SER A 25 17.54 1.60 -14.88
N ILE A 26 18.77 1.22 -14.55
CA ILE A 26 19.85 1.03 -15.53
C ILE A 26 19.40 0.12 -16.68
N GLN A 27 18.49 -0.83 -16.38
CA GLN A 27 17.86 -1.69 -17.37
C GLN A 27 16.98 -0.92 -18.36
N ASN A 28 16.18 0.04 -17.89
CA ASN A 28 15.32 0.86 -18.74
C ASN A 28 16.15 1.77 -19.66
N LEU A 29 17.29 2.28 -19.18
CA LEU A 29 18.21 3.08 -20.00
C LEU A 29 18.88 2.23 -21.08
N LYS A 30 19.31 1.01 -20.75
CA LYS A 30 19.84 0.07 -21.74
C LYS A 30 18.80 -0.30 -22.79
N GLU A 31 17.56 -0.55 -22.39
CA GLU A 31 16.47 -0.84 -23.32
C GLU A 31 16.14 0.37 -24.22
N ALA A 32 16.20 1.59 -23.67
CA ALA A 32 16.06 2.84 -24.44
C ALA A 32 17.11 2.95 -25.54
N ALA A 33 18.37 2.72 -25.16
CA ALA A 33 19.51 2.83 -26.04
C ALA A 33 19.42 1.78 -27.17
N ASN A 34 19.08 0.54 -26.84
CA ASN A 34 18.94 -0.53 -27.84
C ASN A 34 17.83 -0.23 -28.87
N LYS A 35 16.66 0.25 -28.42
CA LYS A 35 15.57 0.63 -29.33
C LYS A 35 15.94 1.82 -30.22
N LEU A 36 16.69 2.78 -29.66
CA LEU A 36 17.20 3.89 -30.44
C LEU A 36 18.21 3.42 -31.48
N THR A 37 19.13 2.52 -31.12
CA THR A 37 20.12 1.97 -32.06
C THR A 37 19.47 1.16 -33.17
N GLU A 38 18.44 0.36 -32.87
CA GLU A 38 17.67 -0.37 -33.90
C GLU A 38 17.01 0.60 -34.88
N ARG A 39 16.35 1.65 -34.37
CA ARG A 39 15.67 2.63 -35.21
C ARG A 39 16.66 3.47 -36.05
N CYS A 40 17.80 3.82 -35.47
CA CYS A 40 18.87 4.52 -36.19
C CYS A 40 19.56 3.65 -37.24
N ALA A 41 19.50 2.32 -37.13
CA ALA A 41 20.08 1.42 -38.14
C ALA A 41 19.38 1.55 -39.50
N ASP A 42 18.09 1.89 -39.53
CA ASP A 42 17.33 2.13 -40.76
C ASP A 42 17.28 3.61 -41.17
N PHE A 43 18.00 4.50 -40.48
CA PHE A 43 18.05 5.93 -40.77
C PHE A 43 18.44 6.23 -42.22
N GLU A 44 19.48 5.58 -42.72
CA GLU A 44 19.93 5.76 -44.10
C GLU A 44 18.93 5.27 -45.13
N LYS A 45 18.01 4.36 -44.78
CA LYS A 45 16.97 3.89 -45.71
C LYS A 45 15.76 4.81 -45.68
N GLU A 46 15.32 5.21 -44.48
CA GLU A 46 14.13 6.04 -44.28
C GLU A 46 14.33 7.50 -44.68
N THR A 47 15.57 7.99 -44.69
CA THR A 47 15.86 9.43 -44.87
C THR A 47 16.59 9.81 -46.15
N LYS A 48 16.76 8.89 -47.12
CA LYS A 48 17.51 9.15 -48.38
C LYS A 48 17.03 10.38 -49.13
N ASN A 49 15.71 10.59 -49.17
CA ASN A 49 15.07 11.62 -49.98
C ASN A 49 14.56 12.82 -49.16
N LEU A 50 14.90 12.88 -47.87
CA LEU A 50 14.40 13.93 -46.98
C LEU A 50 15.35 15.14 -46.97
N ASP A 51 14.76 16.32 -46.81
CA ASP A 51 15.52 17.54 -46.56
C ASP A 51 16.18 17.50 -45.17
N ILE A 52 17.23 18.30 -44.98
CA ILE A 52 18.05 18.35 -43.77
C ILE A 52 17.17 18.60 -42.53
N GLN A 53 16.20 19.51 -42.61
CA GLN A 53 15.30 19.80 -41.50
C GLN A 53 14.44 18.59 -41.11
N GLN A 54 13.93 17.87 -42.11
CA GLN A 54 13.10 16.69 -41.90
C GLN A 54 13.91 15.53 -41.28
N LYS A 55 15.22 15.45 -41.57
CA LYS A 55 16.13 14.51 -40.91
C LYS A 55 16.28 14.82 -39.41
N TYR A 56 16.42 16.10 -39.06
CA TYR A 56 16.47 16.50 -37.64
C TYR A 56 15.15 16.24 -36.91
N ASP A 57 14.01 16.50 -37.56
CA ASP A 57 12.69 16.22 -36.99
C ASP A 57 12.47 14.71 -36.80
N TRP A 58 12.93 13.88 -37.74
CA TRP A 58 12.91 12.43 -37.61
C TRP A 58 13.76 11.96 -36.42
N PHE A 59 14.93 12.56 -36.21
CA PHE A 59 15.78 12.23 -35.05
C PHE A 59 15.11 12.64 -33.74
N GLU A 60 14.53 13.84 -33.68
CA GLU A 60 13.87 14.35 -32.49
C GLU A 60 12.67 13.48 -32.10
N THR A 61 11.85 13.08 -33.08
CA THR A 61 10.71 12.17 -32.86
C THR A 61 11.17 10.78 -32.42
N SER A 62 12.26 10.27 -32.99
CA SER A 62 12.86 8.98 -32.62
C SER A 62 13.37 8.98 -31.18
N ILE A 63 14.02 10.06 -30.74
CA ILE A 63 14.48 10.24 -29.35
C ILE A 63 13.29 10.37 -28.40
N LYS A 64 12.27 11.18 -28.76
CA LYS A 64 11.03 11.33 -27.97
C LYS A 64 10.30 9.99 -27.81
N LEU A 65 10.22 9.18 -28.86
CA LEU A 65 9.62 7.84 -28.83
C LEU A 65 10.40 6.87 -27.95
N ALA A 66 11.72 6.77 -28.12
CA ALA A 66 12.56 5.93 -27.28
C ALA A 66 12.40 6.29 -25.79
N LYS A 67 12.42 7.60 -25.46
CA LYS A 67 12.18 8.10 -24.11
C LYS A 67 10.79 7.73 -23.59
N SER A 68 9.75 7.84 -24.41
CA SER A 68 8.36 7.53 -24.02
C SER A 68 8.19 6.05 -23.63
N THR A 69 8.86 5.12 -24.33
CA THR A 69 8.81 3.69 -23.99
C THR A 69 9.51 3.35 -22.68
N CYS A 70 10.41 4.22 -22.21
CA CYS A 70 11.13 4.11 -20.95
C CYS A 70 10.48 4.87 -19.81
N THR A 71 9.41 5.62 -20.08
CA THR A 71 8.58 6.14 -19.00
C THR A 71 8.02 4.94 -18.25
N ASN A 72 8.30 4.89 -16.95
CA ASN A 72 7.69 3.95 -16.03
C ASN A 72 6.19 4.28 -15.97
N LYS A 73 5.41 3.98 -17.02
CA LYS A 73 4.02 3.60 -16.81
C LYS A 73 4.15 2.33 -16.01
N GLU A 74 4.17 2.48 -14.68
CA GLU A 74 4.14 1.36 -13.75
C GLU A 74 2.97 0.50 -14.19
N LYS A 75 3.26 -0.57 -14.93
CA LYS A 75 2.27 -1.58 -15.26
C LYS A 75 1.75 -1.99 -13.90
N LYS A 76 0.51 -1.61 -13.57
CA LYS A 76 -0.11 -1.94 -12.28
C LYS A 76 0.17 -3.42 -12.06
N LYS A 77 1.03 -3.76 -11.11
CA LYS A 77 1.48 -5.13 -10.89
C LYS A 77 0.25 -5.92 -10.50
N SER A 78 -0.35 -6.62 -11.46
CA SER A 78 -1.51 -7.46 -11.22
C SER A 78 -1.02 -8.66 -10.43
N TYR A 79 -1.49 -8.79 -9.19
CA TYR A 79 -1.17 -9.92 -8.33
C TYR A 79 -1.91 -11.21 -8.76
N LEU A 80 -2.81 -11.11 -9.75
CA LEU A 80 -3.64 -12.20 -10.21
C LEU A 80 -2.84 -13.17 -11.08
N SER A 81 -2.94 -14.45 -10.77
CA SER A 81 -2.35 -15.51 -11.59
C SER A 81 -3.08 -15.65 -12.92
N ILE A 82 -2.41 -16.30 -13.88
CA ILE A 82 -2.98 -16.60 -15.21
C ILE A 82 -4.29 -17.38 -15.05
N LYS A 83 -4.32 -18.36 -14.13
CA LYS A 83 -5.53 -19.15 -13.84
C LYS A 83 -6.72 -18.26 -13.47
N THR A 84 -6.50 -17.28 -12.58
CA THR A 84 -7.57 -16.37 -12.14
C THR A 84 -8.04 -15.46 -13.26
N LYS A 85 -7.13 -15.02 -14.15
CA LYS A 85 -7.49 -14.24 -15.35
C LYS A 85 -8.36 -15.06 -16.30
N ASN A 86 -7.98 -16.30 -16.57
CA ASN A 86 -8.75 -17.20 -17.44
C ASN A 86 -10.16 -17.46 -16.89
N LEU A 87 -10.29 -17.65 -15.56
CA LEU A 87 -11.61 -17.80 -14.92
C LEU A 87 -12.47 -16.54 -15.05
N LEU A 88 -11.87 -15.36 -14.91
CA LEU A 88 -12.57 -14.08 -15.10
C LEU A 88 -13.04 -13.91 -16.55
N GLU A 89 -12.21 -14.28 -17.52
CA GLU A 89 -12.57 -14.27 -18.94
C GLU A 89 -13.67 -15.28 -19.25
N ALA A 90 -13.59 -16.51 -18.74
CA ALA A 90 -14.63 -17.52 -18.88
C ALA A 90 -15.97 -17.02 -18.29
N ARG A 91 -15.96 -16.40 -17.11
CA ARG A 91 -17.17 -15.80 -16.52
C ARG A 91 -17.72 -14.66 -17.37
N LYS A 92 -16.85 -13.83 -17.95
CA LYS A 92 -17.25 -12.75 -18.85
C LYS A 92 -17.95 -13.32 -20.09
N GLN A 93 -17.42 -14.38 -20.69
CA GLN A 93 -18.00 -15.05 -21.84
C GLN A 93 -19.41 -15.61 -21.54
N VAL A 94 -19.58 -16.28 -20.39
CA VAL A 94 -20.88 -16.82 -19.94
C VAL A 94 -21.91 -15.72 -19.65
N ILE A 95 -21.47 -14.54 -19.19
CA ILE A 95 -22.35 -13.38 -19.00
C ILE A 95 -22.76 -12.79 -20.35
N SER A 96 -21.84 -12.73 -21.32
CA SER A 96 -22.14 -12.19 -22.65
C SER A 96 -22.93 -13.13 -23.55
N SER A 97 -22.93 -14.43 -23.28
CA SER A 97 -23.69 -15.39 -24.07
C SER A 97 -25.20 -15.29 -23.80
N ARG A 98 -26.01 -15.49 -24.86
CA ARG A 98 -27.47 -15.53 -24.79
C ARG A 98 -28.02 -16.86 -24.28
N ASP A 99 -27.15 -17.80 -23.92
CA ASP A 99 -27.50 -19.15 -23.49
C ASP A 99 -28.29 -19.09 -22.16
N THR A 100 -29.52 -19.58 -22.16
CA THR A 100 -30.45 -19.46 -21.02
C THR A 100 -30.35 -20.65 -20.08
N GLU A 101 -29.96 -21.81 -20.58
CA GLU A 101 -29.96 -23.06 -19.83
C GLU A 101 -28.76 -23.11 -18.88
N ASN A 102 -29.02 -23.26 -17.59
CA ASN A 102 -28.01 -23.38 -16.53
C ASN A 102 -27.00 -22.20 -16.40
N ARG A 103 -27.22 -21.07 -17.08
CA ARG A 103 -26.32 -19.90 -17.02
C ARG A 103 -26.07 -19.41 -15.59
N ARG A 104 -27.14 -19.29 -14.79
CA ARG A 104 -27.03 -18.87 -13.38
C ARG A 104 -26.15 -19.83 -12.56
N LYS A 105 -26.28 -21.14 -12.79
CA LYS A 105 -25.50 -22.18 -12.10
C LYS A 105 -24.02 -22.11 -12.49
N ARG A 106 -23.71 -22.04 -13.79
CA ARG A 106 -22.33 -21.87 -14.30
C ARG A 106 -21.67 -20.59 -13.78
N ILE A 107 -22.40 -19.47 -13.75
CA ILE A 107 -21.88 -18.21 -13.18
C ILE A 107 -21.58 -18.38 -11.69
N SER A 108 -22.44 -19.07 -10.94
CA SER A 108 -22.24 -19.33 -9.52
C SER A 108 -20.99 -20.17 -9.27
N GLU A 109 -20.81 -21.26 -10.02
CA GLU A 109 -19.63 -22.14 -9.96
C GLU A 109 -18.34 -21.37 -10.28
N LEU A 110 -18.31 -20.66 -11.42
CA LEU A 110 -17.17 -19.80 -11.79
C LEU A 110 -16.89 -18.74 -10.73
N SER A 111 -17.93 -18.15 -10.12
CA SER A 111 -17.75 -17.15 -9.06
C SER A 111 -17.12 -17.74 -7.80
N LYS A 112 -17.45 -18.99 -7.43
CA LYS A 112 -16.82 -19.71 -6.32
C LYS A 112 -15.34 -19.96 -6.62
N ASP A 113 -15.02 -20.42 -7.82
CA ASP A 113 -13.65 -20.72 -8.23
C ASP A 113 -12.78 -19.45 -8.34
N ILE A 114 -13.35 -18.37 -8.88
CA ILE A 114 -12.72 -17.03 -8.91
C ILE A 114 -12.44 -16.55 -7.48
N LYS A 115 -13.41 -16.67 -6.56
CA LYS A 115 -13.23 -16.26 -5.17
C LYS A 115 -12.11 -17.06 -4.49
N GLN A 116 -12.07 -18.37 -4.72
CA GLN A 116 -11.06 -19.25 -4.14
C GLN A 116 -9.66 -18.98 -4.72
N SER A 117 -9.55 -18.83 -6.04
CA SER A 117 -8.29 -18.51 -6.73
C SER A 117 -7.76 -17.13 -6.32
N MET A 118 -8.60 -16.10 -6.25
CA MET A 118 -8.21 -14.78 -5.73
C MET A 118 -7.71 -14.83 -4.28
N ARG A 119 -8.31 -15.64 -3.41
CA ARG A 119 -7.83 -15.83 -2.03
C ARG A 119 -6.42 -16.45 -2.02
N ARG A 120 -6.17 -17.46 -2.87
CA ARG A 120 -4.84 -18.08 -3.02
C ARG A 120 -3.82 -17.07 -3.56
N ASP A 121 -4.16 -16.34 -4.63
CA ASP A 121 -3.30 -15.33 -5.23
C ASP A 121 -2.89 -14.24 -4.23
N ARG A 122 -3.84 -13.73 -3.42
CA ARG A 122 -3.54 -12.77 -2.35
C ARG A 122 -2.56 -13.34 -1.31
N LYS A 123 -2.79 -14.57 -0.85
CA LYS A 123 -1.90 -15.25 0.13
C LYS A 123 -0.50 -15.44 -0.45
N GLN A 124 -0.40 -15.85 -1.72
CA GLN A 124 0.89 -16.05 -2.38
C GLN A 124 1.63 -14.73 -2.59
N ASN A 125 0.95 -13.70 -3.08
CA ASN A 125 1.53 -12.37 -3.24
C ASN A 125 2.01 -11.79 -1.90
N ARG A 126 1.23 -11.97 -0.83
CA ARG A 126 1.62 -11.57 0.53
C ARG A 126 2.90 -12.25 0.99
N ARG A 127 3.00 -13.58 0.83
CA ARG A 127 4.22 -14.33 1.15
C ARG A 127 5.43 -13.85 0.36
N LYS A 128 5.27 -13.70 -0.96
CA LYS A 128 6.32 -13.23 -1.86
C LYS A 128 6.85 -11.85 -1.46
N LYS A 129 5.95 -10.90 -1.14
CA LYS A 129 6.36 -9.57 -0.66
C LYS A 129 7.14 -9.63 0.66
N ILE A 130 6.75 -10.50 1.59
CA ILE A 130 7.49 -10.69 2.84
C ILE A 130 8.90 -11.20 2.54
N GLU A 131 9.01 -12.25 1.73
CA GLU A 131 10.29 -12.85 1.33
C GLU A 131 11.20 -11.85 0.61
N GLU A 132 10.68 -11.11 -0.37
CA GLU A 132 11.42 -10.05 -1.08
C GLU A 132 11.98 -8.98 -0.14
N GLN A 133 11.21 -8.58 0.88
CA GLN A 133 11.64 -7.56 1.84
C GLN A 133 12.62 -8.12 2.89
N ILE A 134 12.49 -9.40 3.27
CA ILE A 134 13.48 -10.08 4.11
C ILE A 134 14.82 -10.15 3.37
N ILE A 135 14.84 -10.62 2.13
CA ILE A 135 16.07 -10.71 1.32
C ILE A 135 16.68 -9.31 1.11
N ARG A 136 15.85 -8.30 0.83
CA ARG A 136 16.33 -6.94 0.52
C ARG A 136 16.78 -6.13 1.73
N ASN A 137 16.10 -6.25 2.87
CA ASN A 137 16.31 -5.38 4.04
C ASN A 137 16.67 -6.14 5.33
N GLY A 138 16.72 -7.47 5.31
CA GLY A 138 17.01 -8.30 6.48
C GLY A 138 15.89 -8.38 7.51
N GLY A 139 14.67 -7.92 7.20
CA GLY A 139 13.59 -7.92 8.19
C GLY A 139 12.18 -7.70 7.64
N THR A 140 11.18 -8.03 8.45
CA THR A 140 9.76 -8.06 8.06
C THR A 140 9.02 -6.74 8.27
N LYS A 141 9.57 -5.80 9.07
CA LYS A 141 8.93 -4.52 9.40
C LYS A 141 8.49 -3.73 8.16
N LYS A 142 9.34 -3.70 7.12
CA LYS A 142 9.02 -3.02 5.86
C LYS A 142 7.97 -3.77 5.04
N ALA A 143 7.95 -5.10 5.10
CA ALA A 143 6.90 -5.89 4.46
C ALA A 143 5.53 -5.61 5.07
N TYR A 144 5.43 -5.58 6.40
CA TYR A 144 4.18 -5.27 7.09
C TYR A 144 3.66 -3.86 6.74
N LYS A 145 4.56 -2.87 6.65
CA LYS A 145 4.20 -1.52 6.22
C LYS A 145 3.70 -1.45 4.77
N GLU A 146 4.25 -2.26 3.88
CA GLU A 146 3.81 -2.32 2.47
C GLU A 146 2.53 -3.15 2.29
N LEU A 147 2.28 -4.11 3.19
CA LEU A 147 1.13 -5.02 3.16
C LEU A 147 -0.07 -4.50 3.95
N SER A 148 0.11 -3.57 4.88
CA SER A 148 -1.00 -2.86 5.47
C SER A 148 -1.66 -2.03 4.37
N GLU A 149 -2.83 -2.46 3.90
CA GLU A 149 -3.78 -1.55 3.27
C GLU A 149 -3.90 -0.34 4.19
N SER A 150 -3.81 0.86 3.61
CA SER A 150 -3.64 2.10 4.37
C SER A 150 -4.54 2.06 5.59
N LYS A 151 -3.93 2.08 6.78
CA LYS A 151 -4.65 2.50 7.97
C LYS A 151 -4.91 3.97 7.68
N ASP A 152 -6.00 4.25 6.96
CA ASP A 152 -6.45 5.60 6.74
C ASP A 152 -6.63 6.13 8.16
N TRP A 153 -5.70 6.99 8.58
CA TRP A 153 -5.90 7.71 9.81
C TRP A 153 -7.26 8.39 9.65
N VAL A 154 -8.06 8.45 10.73
CA VAL A 154 -9.30 9.24 10.71
C VAL A 154 -8.87 10.68 10.47
N THR A 155 -8.83 11.04 9.20
CA THR A 155 -8.38 12.34 8.71
C THR A 155 -9.54 13.31 8.69
N LYS A 156 -10.77 12.79 8.79
CA LYS A 156 -12.02 13.54 8.69
C LYS A 156 -13.03 13.01 9.70
N VAL A 157 -13.73 13.90 10.39
CA VAL A 157 -14.87 13.59 11.26
C VAL A 157 -16.05 14.46 10.82
N ARG A 158 -17.26 13.89 10.79
CA ARG A 158 -18.48 14.67 10.52
C ARG A 158 -19.00 15.31 11.78
N ASN A 159 -19.33 16.59 11.69
CA ASN A 159 -20.04 17.29 12.74
C ASN A 159 -21.56 16.98 12.67
N GLU A 160 -22.33 17.40 13.67
CA GLU A 160 -23.79 17.22 13.77
C GLU A 160 -24.54 17.74 12.53
N LYS A 161 -24.00 18.79 11.88
CA LYS A 161 -24.53 19.40 10.64
C LYS A 161 -24.18 18.62 9.36
N GLY A 162 -23.54 17.45 9.49
CA GLY A 162 -23.12 16.61 8.37
C GLY A 162 -21.87 17.09 7.61
N ILE A 163 -21.22 18.18 8.05
CA ILE A 163 -20.03 18.75 7.42
C ILE A 163 -18.78 17.98 7.87
N GLU A 164 -17.96 17.55 6.91
CA GLU A 164 -16.68 16.87 7.17
C GLU A 164 -15.58 17.86 7.56
N GLN A 165 -14.99 17.67 8.75
CA GLN A 165 -13.89 18.45 9.28
C GLN A 165 -12.60 17.65 9.28
N ASN A 166 -11.52 18.28 8.80
CA ASN A 166 -10.21 17.62 8.66
C ASN A 166 -9.13 18.26 9.53
N ARG A 167 -9.42 19.42 10.15
CA ARG A 167 -8.49 20.10 11.04
C ARG A 167 -8.50 19.42 12.40
N ARG A 168 -7.32 19.25 12.99
CA ARG A 168 -7.15 18.56 14.29
C ARG A 168 -7.87 19.27 15.44
N SER A 169 -7.90 20.61 15.43
CA SER A 169 -8.67 21.42 16.40
C SER A 169 -10.15 21.05 16.32
N ASP A 170 -10.71 21.12 15.12
CA ASP A 170 -12.14 20.97 14.89
C ASP A 170 -12.59 19.54 15.21
N ILE A 171 -11.77 18.54 14.88
CA ILE A 171 -12.00 17.13 15.26
C ILE A 171 -12.00 16.97 16.79
N LYS A 172 -11.08 17.63 17.50
CA LYS A 172 -11.01 17.57 18.98
C LYS A 172 -12.26 18.19 19.60
N ASP A 173 -12.72 19.31 19.06
CA ASP A 173 -13.90 20.02 19.57
C ASP A 173 -15.18 19.20 19.34
N ILE A 174 -15.30 18.57 18.16
CA ILE A 174 -16.40 17.63 17.86
C ILE A 174 -16.37 16.43 18.80
N ALA A 175 -15.20 15.82 19.03
CA ALA A 175 -15.10 14.70 19.96
C ALA A 175 -15.46 15.12 21.40
N THR A 176 -15.00 16.30 21.82
CA THR A 176 -15.26 16.81 23.17
C THR A 176 -16.74 17.10 23.38
N SER A 177 -17.41 17.73 22.42
CA SER A 177 -18.86 17.99 22.47
C SER A 177 -19.67 16.70 22.47
N TYR A 178 -19.32 15.74 21.61
CA TYR A 178 -19.96 14.42 21.58
C TYR A 178 -19.89 13.71 22.95
N TYR A 179 -18.70 13.64 23.55
CA TYR A 179 -18.56 12.97 24.84
C TYR A 179 -19.23 13.74 25.98
N LYS A 180 -19.25 15.08 25.93
CA LYS A 180 -20.03 15.88 26.88
C LYS A 180 -21.51 15.53 26.81
N GLN A 181 -22.12 15.55 25.61
CA GLN A 181 -23.52 15.16 25.43
C GLN A 181 -23.80 13.72 25.89
N LEU A 182 -22.87 12.80 25.59
CA LEU A 182 -23.00 11.40 26.00
C LEU A 182 -23.13 11.26 27.52
N TYR A 183 -22.31 11.99 28.28
CA TYR A 183 -22.31 11.91 29.73
C TYR A 183 -23.27 12.89 30.42
N GLU A 184 -23.66 13.98 29.76
CA GLU A 184 -24.70 14.91 30.24
C GLU A 184 -26.08 14.23 30.26
N ASN A 185 -26.42 13.45 29.23
CA ASN A 185 -27.71 12.74 29.13
C ASN A 185 -27.81 11.49 30.01
N THR A 186 -26.72 11.09 30.68
CA THR A 186 -26.72 9.91 31.59
C THR A 186 -27.14 10.29 33.02
N GLN A 187 -27.38 11.59 33.31
CA GLN A 187 -27.72 12.06 34.66
C GLN A 187 -29.22 12.00 34.99
N GLU A 188 -30.10 11.61 34.04
CA GLU A 188 -31.57 11.59 34.26
C GLU A 188 -32.17 10.19 34.47
N GLU A 189 -31.38 9.12 34.31
CA GLU A 189 -31.75 7.78 34.79
C GLU A 189 -30.91 7.51 36.04
N PRO A 190 -31.49 7.12 37.19
CA PRO A 190 -30.74 6.48 38.26
C PRO A 190 -30.38 5.06 37.79
N GLY A 191 -29.59 4.95 36.73
CA GLY A 191 -28.85 3.76 36.39
C GLY A 191 -27.80 3.60 37.48
N GLU A 192 -27.81 2.45 38.15
CA GLU A 192 -26.87 2.04 39.18
C GLU A 192 -25.51 2.70 38.97
N LEU A 193 -25.18 3.64 39.86
CA LEU A 193 -23.79 3.92 40.17
C LEU A 193 -23.20 2.55 40.51
N ILE A 194 -22.36 2.04 39.62
CA ILE A 194 -21.29 1.14 40.06
C ILE A 194 -20.45 2.05 40.94
N VAL A 195 -20.84 2.12 42.21
CA VAL A 195 -19.96 2.54 43.28
C VAL A 195 -18.80 1.57 43.15
N LEU A 196 -17.68 2.06 42.62
CA LEU A 196 -16.40 1.47 42.96
C LEU A 196 -16.34 1.67 44.47
N ASN A 197 -16.79 0.65 45.21
CA ASN A 197 -16.48 0.56 46.63
C ASN A 197 -14.96 0.52 46.67
N ASP A 198 -14.34 1.65 46.99
CA ASP A 198 -12.92 1.73 47.36
C ASP A 198 -12.65 1.03 48.71
N ASP A 199 -13.65 0.32 49.24
CA ASP A 199 -13.62 -0.46 50.46
C ASP A 199 -14.10 -1.91 50.19
N GLU A 200 -13.43 -2.65 49.30
CA GLU A 200 -13.21 -4.08 49.52
C GLU A 200 -11.82 -4.44 49.00
N ASP A 201 -11.02 -5.06 49.85
CA ASP A 201 -9.67 -5.58 49.57
C ASP A 201 -9.70 -6.49 48.33
N GLU A 202 -9.52 -5.93 47.13
CA GLU A 202 -9.33 -6.70 45.91
C GLU A 202 -8.00 -7.45 46.01
N SER A 203 -8.11 -8.71 46.44
CA SER A 203 -7.03 -9.68 46.42
C SER A 203 -6.34 -9.65 45.05
N ILE A 204 -5.07 -9.22 45.04
CA ILE A 204 -4.23 -9.14 43.85
C ILE A 204 -4.28 -10.48 43.11
N PRO A 205 -4.59 -10.52 41.81
CA PRO A 205 -4.59 -11.75 41.03
C PRO A 205 -3.28 -12.52 41.18
N TYR A 206 -3.34 -13.82 41.47
CA TYR A 206 -2.17 -14.69 41.75
C TYR A 206 -1.04 -14.61 40.71
N ILE A 207 -1.37 -14.22 39.48
CA ILE A 207 -0.42 -13.99 38.38
C ILE A 207 0.54 -12.82 38.66
N LEU A 208 0.09 -11.78 39.36
CA LEU A 208 0.86 -10.58 39.68
C LEU A 208 1.65 -10.70 40.98
N GLN A 209 1.35 -11.70 41.83
CA GLN A 209 2.08 -11.92 43.09
C GLN A 209 3.45 -12.57 42.90
N ARG A 210 3.74 -13.13 41.72
CA ARG A 210 4.96 -13.94 41.48
C ARG A 210 6.19 -13.10 41.11
N GLU A 211 6.05 -11.81 40.83
CA GLU A 211 7.20 -10.97 40.43
C GLU A 211 7.85 -10.17 41.57
N GLU A 212 7.33 -10.24 42.81
CA GLU A 212 7.91 -9.54 43.98
C GLU A 212 8.74 -10.44 44.89
N SER A 213 9.19 -11.60 44.41
CA SER A 213 10.10 -12.46 45.18
C SER A 213 11.18 -13.03 44.27
N PHE A 214 12.09 -12.16 43.79
CA PHE A 214 13.53 -12.42 43.65
C PHE A 214 14.30 -11.15 43.25
#